data_AF-A0A3A8Q979-F1
#
_entry.id   AF-A0A3A8Q979-F1
#
_cell.length_a   1.000
_cell.length_b   1.000
_cell.length_c   1.000
_cell.angle_alpha   90.00
_cell.angle_beta   90.00
_cell.angle_gamma   90.00
#
_symmetry.space_group_name_H-M   'P 1'
#
loop_
_entity.id
_entity.type
_entity.pdbx_description
1 polymer ?
#
loop_
_entity_poly.entity_id
_entity_poly.type
_entity_poly.pdbx_seq_one_letter_code
_entity_poly.pdbx_strand_id
1 'polypeptide(L)'
;MSPPRGYDPKPPPGKPAGGKRAPKFSGPATTLTYKIQTAIVAELRQGATKRMAAALAGTTDARLQNWLRRGREAIEAGKRSRYTEFVVEVERAQAEFQKSRVKDALDSISDKTMDGRGARWFLAVTAPKDFTIPREPAAPAGNGHGPLFEVITPDEARAKLDEKLATFIAKHLKARVATDVPPEPAPEDDDGG
;
A
#
# COMPACT_ATOMS: atom_id res chain seq x y z
N MET A 1 6.75 -53.94 -63.85
CA MET A 1 6.17 -52.87 -64.71
C MET A 1 5.40 -51.93 -63.81
N SER A 2 5.93 -50.72 -63.56
CA SER A 2 5.27 -49.68 -62.76
C SER A 2 4.27 -48.91 -63.63
N PRO A 3 3.09 -48.52 -63.12
CA PRO A 3 2.15 -47.72 -63.89
C PRO A 3 2.72 -46.31 -64.19
N PRO A 4 2.38 -45.71 -65.35
CA PRO A 4 2.89 -44.41 -65.77
C PRO A 4 2.38 -43.29 -64.85
N ARG A 5 3.26 -42.31 -64.60
CA ARG A 5 2.94 -41.09 -63.84
C ARG A 5 1.75 -40.38 -64.50
N GLY A 6 0.65 -40.19 -63.75
CA GLY A 6 -0.44 -39.30 -64.15
C GLY A 6 -1.87 -39.83 -64.02
N TYR A 7 -2.10 -41.04 -63.49
CA TYR A 7 -3.46 -41.51 -63.21
C TYR A 7 -3.75 -41.52 -61.70
N ASP A 8 -4.50 -40.52 -61.23
CA ASP A 8 -5.05 -40.47 -59.88
C ASP A 8 -6.56 -40.79 -59.98
N PRO A 9 -7.04 -41.93 -59.47
CA PRO A 9 -8.45 -42.29 -59.59
C PRO A 9 -9.31 -41.26 -58.85
N LYS A 10 -10.34 -40.76 -59.54
CA LYS A 10 -11.31 -39.79 -59.00
C LYS A 10 -11.78 -40.23 -57.61
N PRO A 11 -11.64 -39.42 -56.55
CA PRO A 11 -12.06 -39.81 -55.22
C PRO A 11 -13.57 -40.11 -55.21
N PRO A 12 -14.03 -41.16 -54.50
CA PRO A 12 -15.45 -41.46 -54.38
C PRO A 12 -16.19 -40.23 -53.80
N PRO A 13 -17.46 -40.02 -54.16
CA PRO A 13 -18.23 -38.86 -53.71
C PRO A 13 -18.14 -38.72 -52.19
N GLY A 14 -17.60 -37.58 -51.76
CA GLY A 14 -17.13 -37.34 -50.40
C GLY A 14 -18.23 -37.49 -49.36
N LYS A 15 -17.83 -37.93 -48.17
CA LYS A 15 -18.64 -37.81 -46.94
C LYS A 15 -19.20 -36.37 -46.84
N PRO A 16 -20.46 -36.20 -46.39
CA PRO A 16 -21.07 -34.88 -46.27
C PRO A 16 -20.12 -33.97 -45.51
N ALA A 17 -19.94 -32.74 -46.00
CA ALA A 17 -19.06 -31.72 -45.43
C ALA A 17 -19.28 -31.69 -43.92
N GLY A 18 -18.31 -32.25 -43.18
CA GLY A 18 -18.40 -32.36 -41.73
C GLY A 18 -18.65 -30.96 -41.19
N GLY A 19 -19.81 -30.77 -40.57
CA GLY A 19 -20.20 -29.48 -40.01
C GLY A 19 -19.04 -28.90 -39.23
N LYS A 20 -18.76 -27.61 -39.45
CA LYS A 20 -17.69 -26.87 -38.77
C LYS A 20 -17.76 -27.21 -37.28
N ARG A 21 -16.83 -28.03 -36.80
CA ARG A 21 -16.78 -28.40 -35.38
C ARG A 21 -16.70 -27.09 -34.61
N ALA A 22 -17.62 -26.90 -33.65
CA ALA A 22 -17.58 -25.76 -32.76
C ALA A 22 -16.14 -25.58 -32.24
N PRO A 23 -15.62 -24.34 -32.12
CA PRO A 23 -14.28 -24.12 -31.62
C PRO A 23 -14.18 -24.85 -30.28
N LYS A 24 -13.33 -25.89 -30.23
CA LYS A 24 -13.03 -26.56 -28.98
C LYS A 24 -12.49 -25.48 -28.07
N PHE A 25 -13.22 -25.14 -27.00
CA PHE A 25 -12.68 -24.34 -25.93
C PHE A 25 -11.42 -25.04 -25.45
N SER A 26 -10.26 -24.53 -25.87
CA SER A 26 -8.99 -24.97 -25.34
C SER A 26 -9.03 -24.59 -23.86
N GLY A 27 -8.99 -25.59 -22.99
CA GLY A 27 -8.84 -25.34 -21.57
C GLY A 27 -7.60 -24.47 -21.29
N PRO A 28 -7.47 -23.95 -20.06
CA PRO A 28 -6.35 -23.10 -19.68
C PRO A 28 -5.02 -23.74 -20.06
N ALA A 29 -4.09 -22.94 -20.59
CA ALA A 29 -2.79 -23.45 -20.97
C ALA A 29 -2.07 -24.04 -19.75
N THR A 30 -1.71 -25.33 -19.84
CA THR A 30 -1.12 -26.11 -18.73
C THR A 30 0.41 -26.13 -18.76
N THR A 31 1.01 -25.88 -19.92
CA THR A 31 2.46 -25.90 -20.14
C THR A 31 3.02 -24.49 -20.26
N LEU A 32 4.12 -24.21 -19.56
CA LEU A 32 4.85 -22.96 -19.68
C LEU A 32 5.61 -22.91 -21.02
N THR A 33 5.01 -22.21 -21.98
CA THR A 33 5.64 -21.90 -23.26
C THR A 33 6.35 -20.55 -23.18
N TYR A 34 7.31 -20.31 -24.08
CA TYR A 34 7.99 -19.01 -24.18
C TYR A 34 6.99 -17.86 -24.42
N LYS A 35 5.98 -18.07 -25.27
CA LYS A 35 4.92 -17.09 -25.54
C LYS A 35 4.12 -16.71 -24.29
N ILE A 36 3.79 -17.70 -23.44
CA ILE A 36 3.06 -17.45 -22.18
C ILE A 36 3.96 -16.74 -21.18
N GLN A 37 5.22 -17.16 -21.08
CA GLN A 37 6.22 -16.50 -20.23
C GLN A 37 6.37 -15.02 -20.59
N THR A 38 6.59 -14.70 -21.87
CA THR A 38 6.77 -13.31 -22.30
C THR A 38 5.52 -12.46 -22.11
N ALA A 39 4.33 -13.02 -22.37
CA ALA A 39 3.05 -12.34 -22.11
C ALA A 39 2.88 -12.01 -20.63
N ILE A 40 3.07 -12.99 -19.73
CA ILE A 40 2.94 -12.77 -18.28
C ILE A 40 3.93 -11.71 -17.80
N VAL A 41 5.19 -11.80 -18.22
CA VAL A 41 6.25 -10.87 -17.80
C VAL A 41 5.95 -9.45 -18.30
N ALA A 42 5.44 -9.29 -19.53
CA ALA A 42 5.05 -8.00 -20.07
C ALA A 42 3.92 -7.34 -19.25
N GLU A 43 2.89 -8.10 -18.89
CA GLU A 43 1.78 -7.61 -18.06
C GLU A 43 2.24 -7.23 -16.64
N LEU A 44 3.13 -8.02 -16.05
CA LEU A 44 3.69 -7.73 -14.73
C LEU A 44 4.53 -6.44 -14.73
N ARG A 45 5.30 -6.17 -15.80
CA ARG A 45 6.04 -4.91 -15.96
C ARG A 45 5.12 -3.69 -15.96
N GLN A 46 3.89 -3.85 -16.45
CA GLN A 46 2.89 -2.78 -16.47
C GLN A 46 2.16 -2.62 -15.13
N GLY A 47 2.39 -3.52 -14.17
CA GLY A 47 1.75 -3.50 -12.86
C GLY A 47 0.51 -4.37 -12.73
N ALA A 48 0.25 -5.26 -13.69
CA ALA A 48 -0.82 -6.23 -13.55
C ALA A 48 -0.54 -7.16 -12.35
N THR A 49 -1.59 -7.57 -11.65
CA THR A 49 -1.45 -8.63 -10.64
C THR A 49 -1.13 -9.97 -11.30
N LYS A 50 -0.51 -10.91 -10.56
CA LYS A 50 -0.24 -12.27 -11.09
C LYS A 50 -1.50 -12.95 -11.62
N ARG A 51 -2.63 -12.76 -10.95
CA ARG A 51 -3.94 -13.28 -11.38
C ARG A 51 -4.39 -12.67 -12.71
N MET A 52 -4.26 -11.36 -12.88
CA MET A 52 -4.59 -10.67 -14.14
C MET A 52 -3.67 -11.09 -15.27
N ALA A 53 -2.35 -11.07 -15.04
CA ALA A 53 -1.36 -11.49 -16.01
C ALA A 53 -1.58 -12.95 -16.47
N ALA A 54 -1.90 -13.86 -15.54
CA ALA A 54 -2.26 -15.23 -15.86
C ALA A 54 -3.51 -15.33 -16.74
N ALA A 55 -4.57 -14.59 -16.39
CA ALA A 55 -5.82 -14.58 -17.15
C ALA A 55 -5.62 -14.03 -18.57
N LEU A 56 -4.88 -12.94 -18.73
CA LEU A 56 -4.55 -12.34 -20.03
C LEU A 56 -3.69 -13.26 -20.89
N ALA A 57 -2.78 -14.02 -20.27
CA ALA A 57 -1.97 -15.02 -20.97
C ALA A 57 -2.70 -16.34 -21.26
N GLY A 58 -3.99 -16.46 -20.93
CA GLY A 58 -4.79 -17.67 -21.19
C GLY A 58 -4.48 -18.85 -20.27
N THR A 59 -4.01 -18.58 -19.06
CA THR A 59 -3.79 -19.59 -18.02
C THR A 59 -4.49 -19.21 -16.71
N THR A 60 -4.24 -19.96 -15.64
CA THR A 60 -4.80 -19.72 -14.31
C THR A 60 -3.73 -19.30 -13.34
N ASP A 61 -4.10 -18.52 -12.32
CA ASP A 61 -3.17 -18.12 -11.25
C ASP A 61 -2.54 -19.36 -10.57
N ALA A 62 -3.34 -20.41 -10.31
CA ALA A 62 -2.83 -21.66 -9.73
C ALA A 62 -1.70 -22.29 -10.55
N ARG A 63 -1.78 -22.24 -11.89
CA ARG A 63 -0.71 -22.74 -12.78
C ARG A 63 0.51 -21.85 -12.72
N LEU A 64 0.33 -20.53 -12.76
CA LEU A 64 1.40 -19.55 -12.61
C LEU A 64 2.16 -19.76 -11.29
N GLN A 65 1.45 -19.86 -10.16
CA GLN A 65 2.06 -20.11 -8.85
C GLN A 65 2.83 -21.43 -8.82
N ASN A 66 2.30 -22.50 -9.43
CA ASN A 66 2.99 -23.78 -9.52
C ASN A 66 4.28 -23.69 -10.35
N TRP A 67 4.27 -22.96 -11.47
CA TRP A 67 5.48 -22.72 -12.26
C TRP A 67 6.53 -21.93 -11.48
N LEU A 68 6.11 -20.90 -10.73
CA LEU A 68 7.02 -20.14 -9.85
C LEU A 68 7.57 -20.99 -8.71
N ARG A 69 6.76 -21.87 -8.11
CA ARG A 69 7.21 -22.81 -7.06
C ARG A 69 8.26 -23.76 -7.62
N ARG A 70 7.99 -24.40 -8.75
CA ARG A 70 8.94 -25.31 -9.43
C ARG A 70 10.24 -24.60 -9.83
N GLY A 71 10.15 -23.34 -10.23
CA GLY A 71 11.32 -22.52 -10.53
C GLY A 71 12.19 -22.27 -9.31
N ARG A 72 11.57 -21.91 -8.17
CA ARG A 72 12.28 -21.70 -6.91
C ARG A 72 12.94 -22.99 -6.38
N GLU A 73 12.21 -24.10 -6.40
CA GLU A 73 12.77 -25.42 -6.03
C GLU A 73 13.95 -25.82 -6.94
N ALA A 74 13.89 -25.49 -8.24
CA ALA A 74 15.00 -25.76 -9.15
C ALA A 74 16.21 -24.84 -8.91
N ILE A 75 16.00 -23.58 -8.53
CA ILE A 75 17.07 -22.66 -8.12
C ILE A 75 17.77 -23.18 -6.86
N GLU A 76 17.01 -23.58 -5.84
CA GLU A 76 17.54 -24.16 -4.60
C GLU A 76 18.34 -25.44 -4.86
N ALA A 77 17.89 -26.26 -5.82
CA ALA A 77 18.59 -27.47 -6.24
C ALA A 77 19.77 -27.21 -7.21
N GLY A 78 20.10 -25.96 -7.53
CA GLY A 78 21.19 -25.61 -8.44
C GLY A 78 20.94 -26.02 -9.91
N LYS A 79 19.69 -26.27 -10.29
CA LYS A 79 19.29 -26.72 -11.63
C LYS A 79 18.78 -25.57 -12.46
N ARG A 80 19.31 -25.40 -13.68
CA ARG A 80 18.79 -24.44 -14.64
C ARG A 80 17.61 -25.03 -15.41
N SER A 81 16.49 -24.32 -15.50
CA SER A 81 15.32 -24.72 -16.28
C SER A 81 14.53 -23.50 -16.77
N ARG A 82 13.58 -23.70 -17.69
CA ARG A 82 12.67 -22.60 -18.08
C ARG A 82 11.91 -22.01 -16.89
N TYR A 83 11.63 -22.80 -15.86
CA TYR A 83 10.98 -22.31 -14.66
C TYR A 83 11.92 -21.42 -13.83
N THR A 84 13.23 -21.68 -13.81
CA THR A 84 14.19 -20.80 -13.13
C THR A 84 14.31 -19.47 -13.85
N GLU A 85 14.40 -19.50 -15.18
CA GLU A 85 14.40 -18.28 -16.01
C GLU A 85 13.10 -17.48 -15.83
N PHE A 86 11.96 -18.16 -15.74
CA PHE A 86 10.68 -17.51 -15.50
C PHE A 86 10.61 -16.81 -14.14
N VAL A 87 11.13 -17.43 -13.08
CA VAL A 87 11.18 -16.80 -11.74
C VAL A 87 12.01 -15.52 -11.79
N VAL A 88 13.21 -15.59 -12.37
CA VAL A 88 14.10 -14.41 -12.49
C VAL A 88 13.46 -13.29 -13.31
N GLU A 89 12.83 -13.62 -14.44
CA GLU A 89 12.14 -12.62 -15.27
C GLU A 89 10.93 -12.00 -14.56
N VAL A 90 10.19 -12.77 -13.75
CA VAL A 90 9.07 -12.27 -12.96
C VAL A 90 9.56 -11.33 -11.85
N GLU A 91 10.61 -11.69 -11.13
CA GLU A 91 11.22 -10.84 -10.11
C GLU A 91 11.75 -9.55 -10.72
N ARG A 92 12.43 -9.65 -11.86
CA ARG A 92 12.89 -8.49 -12.64
C ARG A 92 11.72 -7.59 -13.06
N ALA A 93 10.65 -8.15 -13.60
CA ALA A 93 9.48 -7.38 -14.01
C ALA A 93 8.82 -6.63 -12.84
N GLN A 94 8.74 -7.28 -11.67
CA GLN A 94 8.21 -6.66 -10.46
C GLN A 94 9.11 -5.51 -9.97
N ALA A 95 10.43 -5.70 -10.01
CA ALA A 95 11.39 -4.65 -9.68
C ALA A 95 11.33 -3.47 -10.66
N GLU A 96 11.16 -3.73 -11.96
CA GLU A 96 10.98 -2.68 -12.99
C GLU A 96 9.72 -1.86 -12.75
N PHE A 97 8.60 -2.51 -12.41
CA PHE A 97 7.37 -1.82 -12.03
C PHE A 97 7.54 -1.00 -10.73
N GLN A 98 8.17 -1.58 -9.71
CA GLN A 98 8.44 -0.86 -8.46
C GLN A 98 9.32 0.37 -8.70
N LYS A 99 10.34 0.25 -9.56
CA LYS A 99 11.18 1.38 -9.99
C LYS A 99 10.36 2.47 -10.68
N SER A 100 9.38 2.11 -11.51
CA SER A 100 8.49 3.09 -12.13
C SER A 100 7.68 3.84 -11.07
N ARG A 101 7.19 3.16 -10.03
CA ARG A 101 6.46 3.80 -8.93
C ARG A 101 7.32 4.73 -8.09
N VAL A 102 8.58 4.37 -7.86
CA VAL A 102 9.55 5.25 -7.21
C VAL A 102 9.75 6.52 -8.04
N LYS A 103 9.88 6.37 -9.36
CA LYS A 103 9.99 7.52 -10.27
C LYS A 103 8.74 8.41 -10.19
N ASP A 104 7.54 7.85 -10.30
CA ASP A 104 6.28 8.61 -10.19
C ASP A 104 6.18 9.37 -8.86
N ALA A 105 6.62 8.74 -7.76
CA ALA A 105 6.64 9.36 -6.45
C ALA A 105 7.62 10.55 -6.38
N LEU A 106 8.80 10.43 -6.98
CA LEU A 106 9.80 11.50 -7.04
C LEU A 106 9.36 12.65 -7.96
N ASP A 107 8.82 12.32 -9.14
CA ASP A 107 8.33 13.31 -10.10
C ASP A 107 7.16 14.13 -9.51
N SER A 108 6.34 13.54 -8.64
CA SER A 108 5.29 14.29 -7.92
C SER A 108 5.79 15.29 -6.87
N ILE A 109 7.06 15.21 -6.46
CA ILE A 109 7.65 16.17 -5.52
C ILE A 109 8.04 17.45 -6.27
N SER A 110 8.55 17.32 -7.49
CA SER A 110 8.93 18.46 -8.34
C SER A 110 7.72 19.05 -9.06
N ASP A 111 6.81 18.21 -9.56
CA ASP A 111 5.61 18.65 -10.26
C ASP A 111 4.37 18.59 -9.35
N LYS A 112 3.88 19.77 -8.95
CA LYS A 112 2.69 19.93 -8.10
C LYS A 112 1.38 19.55 -8.79
N THR A 113 1.37 19.35 -10.12
CA THR A 113 0.18 18.91 -10.86
C THR A 113 -0.02 17.40 -10.79
N MET A 114 1.02 16.63 -10.40
CA MET A 114 0.95 15.18 -10.27
C MET A 114 0.58 14.74 -8.85
N ASP A 115 -0.34 13.78 -8.71
CA ASP A 115 -0.65 13.18 -7.42
C ASP A 115 0.19 11.92 -7.17
N GLY A 116 1.30 12.08 -6.44
CA GLY A 116 2.14 10.94 -6.04
C GLY A 116 1.67 10.17 -4.82
N ARG A 117 0.53 10.52 -4.20
CA ARG A 117 0.04 9.82 -2.99
C ARG A 117 -0.19 8.34 -3.25
N GLY A 118 -0.76 8.00 -4.41
CA GLY A 118 -1.02 6.61 -4.79
C GLY A 118 0.26 5.77 -4.93
N ALA A 119 1.29 6.33 -5.58
CA ALA A 119 2.58 5.66 -5.72
C ALA A 119 3.27 5.45 -4.36
N ARG A 120 3.27 6.47 -3.49
CA ARG A 120 3.82 6.37 -2.13
C ARG A 120 3.08 5.35 -1.26
N TRP A 121 1.74 5.35 -1.28
CA TRP A 121 0.93 4.36 -0.57
C TRP A 121 1.24 2.94 -1.06
N PHE A 122 1.31 2.74 -2.38
CA PHE A 122 1.61 1.43 -2.95
C PHE A 122 2.97 0.92 -2.46
N LEU A 123 4.02 1.75 -2.53
CA LEU A 123 5.37 1.39 -2.07
C LEU A 123 5.41 1.07 -0.57
N ALA A 124 4.70 1.84 0.25
CA ALA A 124 4.62 1.62 1.69
C ALA A 124 3.95 0.27 2.04
N VAL A 125 2.95 -0.16 1.26
CA VAL A 125 2.26 -1.44 1.47
C VAL A 125 3.09 -2.62 0.94
N THR A 126 3.71 -2.49 -0.23
CA THR A 126 4.40 -3.63 -0.87
C THR A 126 5.82 -3.86 -0.37
N ALA A 127 6.52 -2.81 0.06
CA ALA A 127 7.88 -2.88 0.56
C ALA A 127 8.06 -2.01 1.81
N PRO A 128 7.36 -2.32 2.92
CA PRO A 128 7.37 -1.49 4.12
C PRO A 128 8.77 -1.31 4.71
N LYS A 129 9.62 -2.34 4.65
CA LYS A 129 10.99 -2.27 5.15
C LYS A 129 11.84 -1.19 4.47
N ASP A 130 11.57 -0.95 3.18
CA ASP A 130 12.37 -0.04 2.35
C ASP A 130 11.74 1.36 2.26
N PHE A 131 10.41 1.47 2.40
CA PHE A 131 9.65 2.70 2.14
C PHE A 131 8.84 3.22 3.33
N THR A 132 9.00 2.66 4.53
CA THR A 132 8.38 3.20 5.75
C THR A 132 9.43 3.53 6.80
N ILE A 133 9.22 4.61 7.54
CA ILE A 133 10.02 4.95 8.71
C ILE A 133 9.46 4.10 9.87
N PRO A 134 10.29 3.31 10.58
CA PRO A 134 9.85 2.62 11.78
C PRO A 134 9.22 3.63 12.73
N ARG A 135 7.94 3.41 13.06
CA ARG A 135 7.30 4.23 14.09
C ARG A 135 7.96 3.85 15.40
N GLU A 136 8.64 4.79 16.05
CA GLU A 136 9.10 4.58 17.42
C GLU A 136 7.89 4.09 18.22
N PRO A 137 8.02 2.97 18.96
CA PRO A 137 6.97 2.57 19.87
C PRO A 137 6.73 3.77 20.77
N ALA A 138 5.48 4.25 20.80
CA ALA A 138 5.10 5.28 21.76
C ALA A 138 5.67 4.83 23.11
N ALA A 139 6.48 5.68 23.75
CA ALA A 139 7.11 5.41 25.03
C ALA A 139 6.10 4.68 25.92
N PRO A 140 6.51 3.59 26.62
CA PRO A 140 5.58 2.70 27.30
C PRO A 140 4.60 3.54 28.09
N ALA A 141 3.35 3.57 27.61
CA ALA A 141 2.29 4.30 28.27
C ALA A 141 2.12 3.60 29.62
N GLY A 142 2.72 4.18 30.65
CA GLY A 142 2.38 3.85 32.03
C GLY A 142 0.86 3.89 32.14
N ASN A 143 0.28 2.75 32.50
CA ASN A 143 -1.14 2.57 32.80
C ASN A 143 -2.12 3.18 31.78
N GLY A 144 -2.05 2.82 30.50
CA GLY A 144 -3.22 2.79 29.58
C GLY A 144 -3.99 4.10 29.33
N HIS A 145 -3.59 5.21 29.93
CA HIS A 145 -4.13 6.53 29.71
C HIS A 145 -3.04 7.31 28.98
N GLY A 146 -3.35 7.75 27.76
CA GLY A 146 -2.40 8.43 26.88
C GLY A 146 -1.75 9.67 27.52
N PRO A 147 -0.82 10.32 26.80
CA PRO A 147 0.13 11.31 27.33
C PRO A 147 -0.49 12.66 27.78
N LEU A 148 -1.82 12.73 27.96
CA LEU A 148 -2.54 13.97 28.27
C LEU A 148 -3.07 14.06 29.70
N PHE A 149 -2.96 13.00 30.49
CA PHE A 149 -3.36 13.04 31.89
C PHE A 149 -2.22 12.50 32.75
N GLU A 150 -1.45 13.42 33.35
CA GLU A 150 -0.64 13.07 34.50
C GLU A 150 -1.58 12.48 35.56
N VAL A 151 -1.33 11.23 35.94
CA VAL A 151 -2.03 10.60 37.06
C VAL A 151 -1.51 11.25 38.33
N ILE A 152 -2.10 12.39 38.67
CA ILE A 152 -1.85 13.09 39.94
C ILE A 152 -2.34 12.17 41.05
N THR A 153 -1.48 11.89 42.03
CA THR A 153 -1.88 11.07 43.18
C THR A 153 -2.96 11.81 44.00
N PRO A 154 -3.84 11.10 44.74
CA PRO A 154 -4.86 11.75 45.56
C PRO A 154 -4.31 12.82 46.50
N ASP A 155 -3.07 12.65 46.98
CA ASP A 155 -2.42 13.59 47.90
C ASP A 155 -1.92 14.86 47.19
N GLU A 156 -1.37 14.72 45.98
CA GLU A 156 -0.99 15.87 45.15
C GLU A 156 -2.20 16.68 44.67
N ALA A 157 -3.34 16.01 44.44
CA ALA A 157 -4.58 16.68 44.08
C ALA A 157 -5.13 17.51 45.26
N ARG A 158 -5.00 17.01 46.50
CA ARG A 158 -5.36 17.74 47.72
C ARG A 158 -4.48 18.97 47.91
N ALA A 159 -3.16 18.82 47.81
CA ALA A 159 -2.22 19.93 47.96
C ALA A 159 -2.51 21.08 46.96
N LYS A 160 -2.78 20.74 45.69
CA LYS A 160 -3.13 21.73 44.65
C LYS A 160 -4.49 22.39 44.89
N LEU A 161 -5.43 21.70 45.55
CA LEU A 161 -6.72 22.27 45.94
C LEU A 161 -6.56 23.25 47.10
N ASP A 162 -5.79 22.88 48.12
CA ASP A 162 -5.54 23.72 49.30
C ASP A 162 -4.84 25.03 48.92
N GLU A 163 -3.86 24.97 48.02
CA GLU A 163 -3.16 26.16 47.51
C GLU A 163 -4.11 27.11 46.76
N LYS A 164 -5.02 26.56 45.94
CA LYS A 164 -6.02 27.35 45.22
C LYS A 164 -7.06 27.94 46.17
N LEU A 165 -7.46 27.20 47.20
CA LEU A 165 -8.41 27.66 48.20
C LEU A 165 -7.82 28.80 49.05
N ALA A 166 -6.57 28.67 49.49
CA ALA A 166 -5.84 29.72 50.21
C ALA A 166 -5.73 31.00 49.37
N THR A 167 -5.35 30.86 48.10
CA THR A 167 -5.27 31.99 47.17
C THR A 167 -6.63 32.67 46.97
N PHE A 168 -7.70 31.89 46.85
CA PHE A 168 -9.06 32.41 46.68
C PHE A 168 -9.52 33.20 47.92
N ILE A 169 -9.31 32.65 49.12
CA ILE A 169 -9.66 33.30 50.39
C ILE A 169 -8.87 34.61 50.55
N ALA A 170 -7.55 34.59 50.29
CA ALA A 170 -6.72 35.80 50.36
C ALA A 170 -7.20 36.89 49.40
N LYS A 171 -7.57 36.51 48.17
CA LYS A 171 -8.10 37.46 47.17
C LYS A 171 -9.46 38.03 47.59
N HIS A 172 -10.34 37.21 48.15
CA HIS A 172 -11.67 37.64 48.60
C HIS A 172 -11.63 38.51 49.86
N LEU A 173 -10.74 38.23 50.81
CA LEU A 173 -10.53 39.08 51.98
C LEU A 173 -9.97 40.45 51.57
N LYS A 174 -8.98 40.47 50.67
CA LYS A 174 -8.43 41.72 50.12
C LYS A 174 -9.48 42.54 49.37
N ALA A 175 -10.36 41.88 48.60
CA ALA A 175 -11.45 42.56 47.90
C ALA A 175 -12.49 43.15 48.86
N ARG A 176 -12.82 42.46 49.97
CA ARG A 176 -13.74 42.98 50.99
C ARG A 176 -13.18 44.18 51.74
N VAL A 177 -11.90 44.16 52.12
CA VAL A 177 -11.25 45.30 52.79
C VAL A 177 -11.22 46.55 51.88
N ALA A 178 -11.09 46.35 50.56
CA ALA A 178 -11.14 47.46 49.60
C ALA A 178 -12.54 48.07 49.41
N THR A 179 -13.60 47.40 49.86
CA THR A 179 -14.99 47.91 49.73
C THR A 179 -15.43 48.76 50.93
N ASP A 180 -14.70 48.72 52.05
CA ASP A 180 -15.00 49.43 53.31
C ASP A 180 -14.26 50.78 53.46
N VAL A 181 -13.59 51.27 52.41
CA VAL A 181 -12.96 52.61 52.41
C VAL A 181 -13.99 53.66 51.97
N PRO A 182 -14.40 54.62 52.82
CA PRO A 182 -15.34 55.67 52.42
C PRO A 182 -14.71 56.59 51.36
N PRO A 183 -15.47 57.07 50.36
CA PRO A 183 -14.94 57.96 49.33
C PRO A 183 -14.53 59.32 49.94
N GLU A 184 -13.31 59.76 49.62
CA GLU A 184 -12.81 61.13 49.89
C GLU A 184 -13.72 62.18 49.25
N PRO A 185 -14.02 63.31 49.93
CA PRO A 185 -14.83 64.39 49.36
C PRO A 185 -14.07 65.12 48.24
N ALA A 186 -14.80 65.45 47.18
CA ALA A 186 -14.29 66.12 45.99
C ALA A 186 -13.71 67.52 46.30
N PRO A 187 -12.67 67.97 45.58
CA PRO A 187 -12.07 69.29 45.78
C PRO A 187 -13.02 70.41 45.35
N GLU A 188 -13.20 71.38 46.23
CA GLU A 188 -13.94 72.63 46.00
C GLU A 188 -13.17 73.51 44.99
N ASP A 189 -13.89 74.00 43.97
CA ASP A 189 -13.41 75.03 43.05
C ASP A 189 -13.24 76.35 43.82
N ASP A 190 -11.98 76.78 44.02
CA ASP A 190 -11.66 78.12 44.53
C ASP A 190 -11.40 79.06 43.34
N ASP A 191 -12.45 79.76 42.94
CA ASP A 191 -12.44 80.87 42.00
C ASP A 191 -12.38 82.16 42.83
N GLY A 192 -11.25 82.87 42.81
CA GLY A 192 -11.07 84.02 43.70
C GLY A 192 -9.89 84.95 43.38
N GLY A 193 -10.16 85.97 42.56
CA GLY A 193 -9.67 87.35 42.80
C GLY A 193 -8.50 87.87 41.98
#